data_AF-A0A9X8VK77-F1
#
_entry.id   AF-A0A9X8VK77-F1
#
_cell.length_a   1.000
_cell.length_b   1.000
_cell.length_c   1.000
_cell.angle_alpha   90.00
_cell.angle_beta   90.00
_cell.angle_gamma   90.00
#
_symmetry.space_group_name_H-M   'P 1'
#
loop_
_entity.id
_entity.type
_entity.pdbx_description
1 polymer ?
#
loop_
_entity_poly.entity_id
_entity_poly.type
_entity_poly.pdbx_seq_one_letter_code
_entity_poly.pdbx_strand_id
1 'polypeptide(L)'
;MSDVDLGYAIGLKPAEAINYFQAKNFTLGFNWHDVEAESHACGFTVAGIMKMDVLGTIHQSLQAALESGQSQASWEKTVQPVLEQKGWMGSGLKADEDGVLEGKQLMPYRLDTIFRTNMQSAYMAGQYQQQVANVSFRPYWEYVAVMDNRTRPAHAALNGQTFRWDDPFWDACYPPNG
;
A
#
# COMPACT_ATOMS: atom_id res chain seq x y z
N MET A 1 22.85 -11.33 -29.11
CA MET A 1 22.16 -10.76 -27.93
C MET A 1 20.69 -10.67 -28.33
N SER A 2 19.83 -11.45 -27.70
CA SER A 2 18.38 -11.35 -27.92
C SER A 2 17.93 -9.93 -27.59
N ASP A 3 17.24 -9.28 -28.52
CA ASP A 3 16.71 -7.94 -28.34
C ASP A 3 15.77 -7.95 -27.14
N VAL A 4 16.10 -7.20 -26.10
CA VAL A 4 15.29 -7.16 -24.87
C VAL A 4 14.04 -6.35 -25.20
N ASP A 5 12.91 -7.02 -25.37
CA ASP A 5 11.62 -6.36 -25.58
C ASP A 5 11.18 -5.68 -24.27
N LEU A 6 11.52 -4.39 -24.17
CA LEU A 6 11.12 -3.55 -23.05
C LEU A 6 9.60 -3.39 -22.97
N GLY A 7 8.88 -3.49 -24.09
CA GLY A 7 7.42 -3.45 -24.13
C GLY A 7 6.79 -4.66 -23.43
N TYR A 8 7.36 -5.85 -23.66
CA TYR A 8 7.00 -7.06 -22.91
C TYR A 8 7.33 -6.91 -21.42
N ALA A 9 8.52 -6.43 -21.07
CA ALA A 9 8.94 -6.25 -19.68
C ALA A 9 8.09 -5.23 -18.90
N ILE A 10 7.67 -4.12 -19.54
CA ILE A 10 6.76 -3.11 -18.98
C ILE A 10 5.34 -3.69 -18.78
N GLY A 11 4.92 -4.63 -19.63
CA GLY A 11 3.62 -5.28 -19.55
C GLY A 11 3.52 -6.41 -18.51
N LEU A 12 4.65 -6.82 -17.91
CA LEU A 12 4.64 -7.86 -16.89
C LEU A 12 4.00 -7.38 -15.60
N LYS A 13 3.10 -8.19 -15.05
CA LYS A 13 2.49 -7.93 -13.75
C LYS A 13 3.53 -8.01 -12.64
N PRO A 14 3.42 -7.18 -11.59
CA PRO A 14 4.30 -7.23 -10.43
C PRO A 14 3.93 -8.43 -9.55
N ALA A 15 4.32 -9.65 -9.95
CA ALA A 15 3.87 -10.91 -9.35
C ALA A 15 4.04 -10.95 -7.82
N GLU A 16 5.19 -10.52 -7.31
CA GLU A 16 5.44 -10.51 -5.86
C GLU A 16 4.62 -9.45 -5.11
N ALA A 17 4.33 -8.31 -5.74
CA ALA A 17 3.42 -7.33 -5.14
C ALA A 17 1.98 -7.87 -5.08
N ILE A 18 1.54 -8.58 -6.11
CA ILE A 18 0.23 -9.24 -6.16
C ILE A 18 0.14 -10.32 -5.09
N ASN A 19 1.15 -11.20 -5.01
CA ASN A 19 1.22 -12.26 -4.00
C ASN A 19 1.16 -11.68 -2.58
N TYR A 20 1.95 -10.63 -2.32
CA TYR A 20 1.95 -9.95 -1.03
C TYR A 20 0.58 -9.35 -0.69
N PHE A 21 -0.07 -8.68 -1.65
CA PHE A 21 -1.37 -8.06 -1.41
C PHE A 21 -2.47 -9.12 -1.19
N GLN A 22 -2.48 -10.21 -1.96
CA GLN A 22 -3.42 -11.32 -1.81
C GLN A 22 -3.25 -12.07 -0.46
N ALA A 23 -2.03 -12.14 0.06
CA ALA A 23 -1.75 -12.80 1.34
C ALA A 23 -2.24 -12.01 2.57
N LYS A 24 -2.61 -10.73 2.43
CA LYS A 24 -3.14 -9.93 3.54
C LYS A 24 -4.58 -10.35 3.86
N ASN A 25 -4.78 -11.04 4.98
CA ASN A 25 -6.11 -11.36 5.49
C ASN A 25 -6.76 -10.13 6.16
N PHE A 26 -8.09 -10.05 6.29
CA PHE A 26 -8.74 -8.85 6.85
C PHE A 26 -8.48 -8.68 8.36
N THR A 27 -8.07 -7.48 8.79
CA THR A 27 -7.99 -7.07 10.20
C THR A 27 -8.81 -5.79 10.41
N LEU A 28 -9.53 -5.65 11.53
CA LEU A 28 -10.39 -4.49 11.85
C LEU A 28 -9.65 -3.53 12.78
N GLY A 29 -9.64 -2.21 12.50
CA GLY A 29 -8.95 -1.22 13.34
C GLY A 29 -9.66 0.14 13.39
N PHE A 30 -9.95 0.63 14.61
CA PHE A 30 -10.75 1.85 14.84
C PHE A 30 -9.96 3.16 14.71
N ASN A 31 -8.74 3.22 15.25
CA ASN A 31 -7.80 4.33 15.03
C ASN A 31 -6.62 3.90 14.15
N TRP A 32 -6.05 4.87 13.45
CA TRP A 32 -4.79 4.68 12.71
C TRP A 32 -3.61 4.32 13.63
N HIS A 33 -3.67 4.68 14.92
CA HIS A 33 -2.72 4.25 15.95
C HIS A 33 -2.92 2.79 16.41
N ASP A 34 -4.14 2.25 16.30
CA ASP A 34 -4.46 0.88 16.73
C ASP A 34 -4.14 -0.16 15.65
N VAL A 35 -3.88 0.30 14.41
CA VAL A 35 -3.32 -0.53 13.35
C VAL A 35 -1.80 -0.50 13.48
N GLU A 36 -1.29 -1.32 14.39
CA GLU A 36 0.15 -1.51 14.58
C GLU A 36 0.81 -1.98 13.27
N ALA A 37 2.10 -1.70 13.07
CA ALA A 37 2.83 -2.08 11.85
C ALA A 37 2.69 -3.59 11.51
N GLU A 38 2.54 -4.43 12.54
CA GLU A 38 2.24 -5.86 12.43
C GLU A 38 0.84 -6.15 11.84
N SER A 39 -0.17 -5.34 12.19
CA SER A 39 -1.52 -5.45 11.62
C SER A 39 -1.56 -5.07 10.14
N HIS A 40 -0.75 -4.08 9.71
CA HIS A 40 -0.55 -3.79 8.29
C HIS A 40 0.29 -4.85 7.56
N ALA A 41 1.17 -5.57 8.28
CA ALA A 41 1.98 -6.65 7.72
C ALA A 41 1.17 -7.94 7.52
N CYS A 42 0.26 -8.26 8.44
CA CYS A 42 -0.53 -9.49 8.42
C CYS A 42 -1.98 -9.31 7.93
N GLY A 43 -2.48 -8.07 7.84
CA GLY A 43 -3.82 -7.86 7.32
C GLY A 43 -4.17 -6.52 6.67
N PHE A 44 -5.24 -6.53 5.86
CA PHE A 44 -5.74 -5.34 5.18
C PHE A 44 -6.72 -4.58 6.07
N THR A 45 -6.37 -3.33 6.36
CA THR A 45 -7.17 -2.40 7.17
C THR A 45 -7.29 -1.05 6.47
N VAL A 46 -8.42 -0.38 6.66
CA VAL A 46 -8.56 1.05 6.35
C VAL A 46 -8.97 1.76 7.63
N ALA A 47 -8.15 2.73 8.07
CA ALA A 47 -8.37 3.43 9.33
C ALA A 47 -9.80 4.00 9.43
N GLY A 48 -10.50 3.65 10.51
CA GLY A 48 -11.85 4.13 10.78
C GLY A 48 -12.96 3.42 10.02
N ILE A 49 -12.70 2.30 9.33
CA ILE A 49 -13.76 1.43 8.79
C ILE A 49 -13.75 0.12 9.58
N MET A 50 -14.85 -0.20 10.29
CA MET A 50 -15.01 -1.52 10.94
C MET A 50 -15.93 -2.45 10.18
N LYS A 51 -16.62 -1.96 9.16
CA LYS A 51 -17.52 -2.80 8.37
C LYS A 51 -16.72 -3.66 7.39
N MET A 52 -16.75 -4.97 7.62
CA MET A 52 -16.02 -5.95 6.81
C MET A 52 -16.39 -5.89 5.32
N ASP A 53 -17.67 -5.71 4.97
CA ASP A 53 -18.11 -5.58 3.57
C ASP A 53 -17.43 -4.41 2.84
N VAL A 54 -17.22 -3.30 3.55
CA VAL A 54 -16.61 -2.10 2.97
C VAL A 54 -15.11 -2.28 2.84
N LEU A 55 -14.46 -2.84 3.85
CA LEU A 55 -13.05 -3.23 3.77
C LEU A 55 -12.81 -4.22 2.62
N GLY A 56 -13.68 -5.23 2.48
CA GLY A 56 -13.65 -6.19 1.39
C GLY A 56 -13.82 -5.53 0.02
N THR A 57 -14.75 -4.59 -0.11
CA THR A 57 -14.97 -3.81 -1.34
C THR A 57 -13.70 -3.04 -1.73
N ILE A 58 -13.09 -2.33 -0.77
CA ILE A 58 -11.87 -1.54 -1.03
C ILE A 58 -10.71 -2.48 -1.37
N HIS A 59 -10.50 -3.55 -0.60
CA HIS A 59 -9.45 -4.53 -0.84
C HIS A 59 -9.53 -5.12 -2.24
N GLN A 60 -10.70 -5.64 -2.64
CA GLN A 60 -10.91 -6.23 -3.96
C GLN A 60 -10.68 -5.21 -5.08
N SER A 61 -11.11 -3.97 -4.89
CA SER A 61 -10.88 -2.90 -5.87
C SER A 61 -9.40 -2.55 -6.04
N LEU A 62 -8.62 -2.57 -4.95
CA LEU A 62 -7.18 -2.32 -4.99
C LEU A 62 -6.43 -3.50 -5.59
N GLN A 63 -6.83 -4.74 -5.29
CA GLN A 63 -6.28 -5.93 -5.90
C GLN A 63 -6.49 -5.90 -7.42
N ALA A 64 -7.70 -5.60 -7.88
CA ALA A 64 -8.00 -5.45 -9.31
C ALA A 64 -7.15 -4.35 -9.95
N ALA A 65 -6.95 -3.21 -9.25
CA ALA A 65 -6.09 -2.14 -9.73
C ALA A 65 -4.62 -2.58 -9.86
N LEU A 66 -4.09 -3.33 -8.89
CA LEU A 66 -2.74 -3.87 -8.92
C LEU A 66 -2.55 -4.91 -10.03
N GLU A 67 -3.52 -5.79 -10.24
CA GLU A 67 -3.46 -6.82 -11.27
C GLU A 67 -3.61 -6.29 -12.70
N SER A 68 -4.29 -5.15 -12.88
CA SER A 68 -4.54 -4.52 -14.18
C SER A 68 -3.63 -3.33 -14.49
N GLY A 69 -2.82 -2.87 -13.53
CA GLY A 69 -2.01 -1.66 -13.68
C GLY A 69 -2.87 -0.38 -13.74
N GLN A 70 -4.04 -0.39 -13.12
CA GLN A 70 -4.95 0.75 -13.13
C GLN A 70 -4.34 1.97 -12.42
N SER A 71 -4.49 3.15 -13.02
CA SER A 71 -4.07 4.41 -12.38
C SER A 71 -5.01 4.78 -11.23
N GLN A 72 -4.48 5.53 -10.26
CA GLN A 72 -5.25 6.02 -9.11
C GLN A 72 -6.54 6.74 -9.54
N ALA A 73 -6.46 7.69 -10.46
CA ALA A 73 -7.61 8.45 -10.91
C ALA A 73 -8.68 7.58 -11.60
N SER A 74 -8.27 6.48 -12.25
CA SER A 74 -9.20 5.51 -12.83
C SER A 74 -9.84 4.64 -11.75
N TRP A 75 -9.06 4.22 -10.77
CA TRP A 75 -9.55 3.46 -9.61
C TRP A 75 -10.56 4.27 -8.78
N GLU A 76 -10.26 5.54 -8.49
CA GLU A 76 -11.17 6.45 -7.77
C GLU A 76 -12.54 6.56 -8.44
N LYS A 77 -12.56 6.74 -9.78
CA LYS A 77 -13.79 6.79 -10.58
C LYS A 77 -14.63 5.50 -10.52
N THR A 78 -13.99 4.38 -10.19
CA THR A 78 -14.65 3.07 -10.10
C THR A 78 -15.15 2.81 -8.68
N VAL A 79 -14.33 3.08 -7.66
CA VAL A 79 -14.66 2.75 -6.27
C VAL A 79 -15.58 3.78 -5.61
N GLN A 80 -15.46 5.06 -5.98
CA GLN A 80 -16.22 6.13 -5.33
C GLN A 80 -17.75 5.93 -5.47
N PRO A 81 -18.32 5.66 -6.65
CA PRO A 81 -19.77 5.45 -6.78
C PRO A 81 -20.28 4.26 -5.96
N VAL A 82 -19.47 3.20 -5.84
CA VAL A 82 -19.82 2.01 -5.04
C VAL A 82 -19.89 2.37 -3.56
N LEU A 83 -18.94 3.17 -3.07
CA LEU A 83 -18.94 3.64 -1.68
C LEU A 83 -20.04 4.67 -1.41
N GLU A 84 -20.39 5.52 -2.38
CA GLU A 84 -21.53 6.43 -2.29
C GLU A 84 -22.85 5.67 -2.18
N GLN A 85 -23.06 4.66 -3.02
CA GLN A 85 -24.26 3.82 -2.99
C GLN A 85 -24.40 3.08 -1.65
N LYS A 86 -23.28 2.64 -1.05
CA LYS A 86 -23.27 2.01 0.28
C LYS A 86 -23.36 3.01 1.43
N GLY A 87 -23.39 4.32 1.16
CA GLY A 87 -23.46 5.39 2.17
C GLY A 87 -22.16 5.64 2.94
N TRP A 88 -21.01 5.24 2.37
CA TRP A 88 -19.68 5.35 3.01
C TRP A 88 -18.90 6.60 2.61
N MET A 89 -19.37 7.36 1.62
CA MET A 89 -18.79 8.66 1.30
C MET A 89 -19.48 9.77 2.11
N GLY A 90 -18.68 10.67 2.67
CA GLY A 90 -19.19 11.80 3.44
C GLY A 90 -18.29 12.20 4.61
N SER A 91 -18.73 13.23 5.33
CA SER A 91 -18.11 13.70 6.56
C SER A 91 -18.95 13.28 7.76
N GLY A 92 -18.46 12.33 8.57
CA GLY A 92 -19.14 11.95 9.79
C GLY A 92 -18.90 10.51 10.21
N LEU A 93 -19.67 10.10 11.21
CA LEU A 93 -19.73 8.73 11.69
C LEU A 93 -20.88 8.00 10.98
N LYS A 94 -20.65 6.75 10.60
CA LYS A 94 -21.64 5.83 10.05
C LYS A 94 -22.07 4.86 11.13
N ALA A 95 -23.37 4.77 11.38
CA ALA A 95 -23.98 3.77 12.24
C ALA A 95 -24.94 2.88 11.44
N ASP A 96 -25.24 1.70 11.96
CA ASP A 96 -26.28 0.80 11.45
C ASP A 96 -27.70 1.23 11.90
N GLU A 97 -28.71 0.41 11.58
CA GLU A 97 -30.12 0.67 11.92
C GLU A 97 -30.37 0.64 13.43
N ASP A 98 -29.56 -0.09 14.20
CA ASP A 98 -29.64 -0.22 15.65
C ASP A 98 -28.83 0.88 16.38
N GLY A 99 -28.16 1.76 15.63
CA GLY A 99 -27.36 2.87 16.16
C GLY A 99 -25.94 2.47 16.59
N VAL A 100 -25.48 1.26 16.25
CA VAL A 100 -24.11 0.81 16.52
C VAL A 100 -23.16 1.46 15.52
N LEU A 101 -22.05 1.99 16.03
CA LEU A 101 -21.04 2.68 15.23
C LEU A 101 -20.28 1.70 14.31
N GLU A 102 -20.44 1.85 12.99
CA GLU A 102 -19.75 1.05 11.96
C GLU A 102 -18.42 1.67 11.51
N GLY A 103 -18.24 2.98 11.74
CA GLY A 103 -16.99 3.67 11.46
C GLY A 103 -17.15 5.14 11.08
N LYS A 104 -16.12 5.70 10.46
CA LYS A 104 -16.06 7.06 9.92
C LYS A 104 -16.19 7.00 8.41
N GLN A 105 -17.11 7.79 7.87
CA GLN A 105 -17.25 7.97 6.43
C GLN A 105 -15.95 8.50 5.80
N LEU A 106 -15.79 8.21 4.51
CA LEU A 106 -14.63 8.57 3.72
C LEU A 106 -14.88 9.87 2.97
N MET A 107 -13.96 10.81 3.15
CA MET A 107 -13.88 11.98 2.27
C MET A 107 -13.16 11.60 0.98
N PRO A 108 -13.45 12.25 -0.17
CA PRO A 108 -12.82 11.92 -1.45
C PRO A 108 -11.28 11.87 -1.41
N TYR A 109 -10.64 12.83 -0.73
CA TYR A 109 -9.18 12.86 -0.58
C TYR A 109 -8.62 11.66 0.19
N ARG A 110 -9.42 10.94 1.00
CA ARG A 110 -8.97 9.74 1.70
C ARG A 110 -8.77 8.57 0.73
N LEU A 111 -9.46 8.56 -0.41
CA LEU A 111 -9.28 7.52 -1.42
C LEU A 111 -7.86 7.58 -2.01
N ASP A 112 -7.34 8.78 -2.28
CA ASP A 112 -5.94 8.99 -2.70
C ASP A 112 -4.96 8.36 -1.71
N THR A 113 -5.12 8.66 -0.42
CA THR A 113 -4.25 8.13 0.63
C THR A 113 -4.36 6.62 0.73
N ILE A 114 -5.58 6.07 0.70
CA ILE A 114 -5.82 4.61 0.73
C ILE A 114 -5.11 3.93 -0.44
N PHE A 115 -5.28 4.44 -1.65
CA PHE A 115 -4.65 3.90 -2.83
C PHE A 115 -3.13 3.96 -2.73
N ARG A 116 -2.56 5.16 -2.53
CA ARG A 116 -1.11 5.36 -2.51
C ARG A 116 -0.43 4.51 -1.45
N THR A 117 -0.93 4.53 -0.22
CA THR A 117 -0.31 3.78 0.88
C THR A 117 -0.34 2.27 0.64
N ASN A 118 -1.47 1.72 0.19
CA ASN A 118 -1.59 0.29 -0.04
C ASN A 118 -0.77 -0.18 -1.25
N MET A 119 -0.84 0.57 -2.35
CA MET A 119 -0.09 0.24 -3.57
C MET A 119 1.42 0.36 -3.32
N GLN A 120 1.88 1.43 -2.68
CA GLN A 120 3.30 1.60 -2.35
C GLN A 120 3.80 0.46 -1.46
N SER A 121 3.03 0.07 -0.43
CA SER A 121 3.39 -1.04 0.43
C SER A 121 3.50 -2.36 -0.34
N ALA A 122 2.55 -2.64 -1.24
CA ALA A 122 2.58 -3.84 -2.07
C ALA A 122 3.80 -3.89 -2.99
N TYR A 123 4.10 -2.79 -3.68
CA TYR A 123 5.25 -2.70 -4.57
C TYR A 123 6.58 -2.84 -3.81
N MET A 124 6.73 -2.18 -2.66
CA MET A 124 7.95 -2.27 -1.85
C MET A 124 8.17 -3.67 -1.28
N ALA A 125 7.10 -4.37 -0.87
CA ALA A 125 7.19 -5.76 -0.43
C ALA A 125 7.65 -6.68 -1.57
N GLY A 126 7.10 -6.51 -2.77
CA GLY A 126 7.56 -7.25 -3.95
C GLY A 126 9.01 -6.94 -4.30
N GLN A 127 9.42 -5.66 -4.20
CA GLN A 127 10.80 -5.24 -4.42
C GLN A 127 11.76 -5.85 -3.38
N TYR A 128 11.33 -5.96 -2.12
CA TYR A 128 12.12 -6.59 -1.06
C TYR A 128 12.39 -8.05 -1.40
N GLN A 129 11.35 -8.81 -1.77
CA GLN A 129 11.49 -10.22 -2.14
C GLN A 129 12.44 -10.41 -3.33
N GLN A 130 12.33 -9.56 -4.35
CA GLN A 130 13.24 -9.58 -5.50
C GLN A 130 14.68 -9.24 -5.12
N GLN A 131 14.89 -8.25 -4.25
CA GLN A 131 16.23 -7.87 -3.78
C GLN A 131 16.86 -8.99 -2.94
N VAL A 132 16.12 -9.57 -2.00
CA VAL A 132 16.55 -10.71 -1.18
C VAL A 132 16.91 -11.91 -2.04
N ALA A 133 16.10 -12.24 -3.06
CA ALA A 133 16.40 -13.33 -3.99
C ALA A 133 17.71 -13.13 -4.78
N ASN A 134 18.19 -11.89 -4.89
CA ASN A 134 19.37 -11.51 -5.68
C ASN A 134 20.61 -11.14 -4.84
N VAL A 135 20.58 -11.32 -3.51
CA VAL A 135 21.68 -10.90 -2.62
C VAL A 135 23.01 -11.59 -2.92
N SER A 136 23.00 -12.77 -3.53
CA SER A 136 24.22 -13.46 -3.97
C SER A 136 25.01 -12.69 -5.02
N PHE A 137 24.33 -11.89 -5.86
CA PHE A 137 24.95 -11.05 -6.90
C PHE A 137 24.95 -9.56 -6.55
N ARG A 138 24.03 -9.12 -5.68
CA ARG A 138 23.82 -7.73 -5.27
C ARG A 138 23.67 -7.64 -3.73
N PRO A 139 24.73 -7.91 -2.95
CA PRO A 139 24.65 -7.98 -1.49
C PRO A 139 24.59 -6.61 -0.79
N TYR A 140 24.71 -5.52 -1.53
CA TYR A 140 24.65 -4.15 -1.01
C TYR A 140 23.45 -3.43 -1.60
N TRP A 141 22.71 -2.73 -0.74
CA TRP A 141 21.55 -1.93 -1.09
C TRP A 141 21.83 -0.46 -0.77
N GLU A 142 21.29 0.43 -1.58
CA GLU A 142 21.38 1.88 -1.41
C GLU A 142 20.03 2.41 -0.92
N TYR A 143 20.04 3.28 0.08
CA TYR A 143 18.85 4.00 0.51
C TYR A 143 18.56 5.14 -0.48
N VAL A 144 17.43 5.05 -1.19
CA VAL A 144 17.02 6.05 -2.18
C VAL A 144 15.77 6.79 -1.70
N ALA A 145 15.92 8.08 -1.42
CA ALA A 145 14.81 8.97 -1.15
C ALA A 145 14.34 9.67 -2.43
N VAL A 146 13.08 10.13 -2.48
CA VAL A 146 12.51 10.85 -3.63
C VAL A 146 13.22 12.20 -3.86
N MET A 147 13.77 12.80 -2.79
CA MET A 147 14.49 14.08 -2.82
C MET A 147 13.67 15.24 -3.42
N ASP A 148 12.36 15.24 -3.17
CA ASP A 148 11.45 16.34 -3.48
C ASP A 148 11.34 17.34 -2.32
N ASN A 149 10.50 18.37 -2.49
CA ASN A 149 10.25 19.38 -1.46
C ASN A 149 9.53 18.85 -0.20
N ARG A 150 9.04 17.60 -0.22
CA ARG A 150 8.36 16.94 0.88
C ARG A 150 9.27 15.96 1.62
N THR A 151 10.44 15.68 1.07
CA THR A 151 11.41 14.76 1.67
C THR A 151 11.90 15.33 3.00
N ARG A 152 11.70 14.57 4.08
CA ARG A 152 12.12 14.99 5.42
C ARG A 152 13.66 15.09 5.49
N PRO A 153 14.22 16.03 6.27
CA PRO A 153 15.68 16.17 6.42
C PRO A 153 16.39 14.87 6.85
N ALA A 154 15.76 14.08 7.72
CA ALA A 154 16.30 12.79 8.14
C ALA A 154 16.44 11.79 6.98
N HIS A 155 15.44 11.72 6.08
CA HIS A 155 15.47 10.84 4.92
C HIS A 155 16.44 11.35 3.85
N ALA A 156 16.53 12.67 3.67
CA ALA A 156 17.52 13.29 2.78
C ALA A 156 18.96 12.99 3.22
N ALA A 157 19.22 12.94 4.54
CA ALA A 157 20.53 12.59 5.08
C ALA A 157 20.91 11.12 4.83
N LEU A 158 19.93 10.23 4.70
CA LEU A 158 20.13 8.81 4.39
C LEU A 158 20.30 8.55 2.88
N ASN A 159 19.90 9.48 2.02
CA ASN A 159 19.93 9.29 0.58
C ASN A 159 21.34 9.02 0.06
N GLY A 160 21.51 7.92 -0.70
CA GLY A 160 22.79 7.46 -1.23
C GLY A 160 23.65 6.68 -0.24
N GLN A 161 23.22 6.52 1.02
CA GLN A 161 23.92 5.63 1.94
C GLN A 161 23.71 4.17 1.54
N THR A 162 24.81 3.41 1.53
CA THR A 162 24.83 2.02 1.08
C THR A 162 25.21 1.11 2.24
N PHE A 163 24.40 0.09 2.48
CA PHE A 163 24.60 -0.91 3.52
C PHE A 163 24.49 -2.31 2.94
N ARG A 164 25.07 -3.30 3.62
CA ARG A 164 24.87 -4.70 3.22
C ARG A 164 23.40 -5.08 3.48
N TRP A 165 22.85 -6.02 2.71
CA TRP A 165 21.42 -6.39 2.76
C TRP A 165 20.93 -6.87 4.14
N ASP A 166 21.83 -7.40 4.97
CA ASP A 166 21.57 -7.93 6.32
C ASP A 166 22.07 -6.99 7.44
N ASP A 167 22.38 -5.74 7.10
CA ASP A 167 22.71 -4.72 8.10
C ASP A 167 21.47 -4.36 8.94
N PRO A 168 21.56 -4.27 10.29
CA PRO A 168 20.44 -3.89 11.16
C PRO A 168 19.80 -2.54 10.80
N PHE A 169 20.48 -1.68 10.03
CA PHE A 169 19.89 -0.49 9.44
C PHE A 169 18.56 -0.78 8.73
N TRP A 170 18.47 -1.89 7.98
CA TRP A 170 17.27 -2.20 7.19
C TRP A 170 16.08 -2.62 8.04
N ASP A 171 16.28 -3.12 9.25
CA ASP A 171 15.19 -3.46 10.17
C ASP A 171 14.35 -2.22 10.55
N ALA A 172 14.99 -1.04 10.59
CA ALA A 172 14.34 0.22 10.94
C ALA A 172 14.09 1.14 9.74
N CYS A 173 14.88 1.01 8.67
CA CYS A 173 14.92 1.99 7.58
C CYS A 173 14.53 1.43 6.21
N TYR A 174 14.09 0.17 6.09
CA TYR A 174 13.59 -0.33 4.81
C TYR A 174 12.24 0.32 4.43
N PRO A 175 12.08 0.83 3.19
CA PRO A 175 10.81 1.45 2.74
C PRO A 175 9.63 0.46 2.65
N PRO A 176 8.37 0.90 2.82
CA PRO A 176 7.96 2.30 2.98
C PRO A 176 8.15 2.79 4.42
N ASN A 177 8.85 3.92 4.57
CA ASN A 177 9.12 4.55 5.86
C ASN A 177 8.95 6.08 5.79
N GLY A 178 8.21 6.62 6.77
CA GLY A 178 8.36 7.98 7.34
C GLY A 178 8.11 9.24 6.51
#